data_AF-A0AAF5D6U7-F1
#
_entry.id   AF-A0AAF5D6U7-F1
#
_cell.length_a   1.000
_cell.length_b   1.000
_cell.length_c   1.000
_cell.angle_alpha   90.00
_cell.angle_beta   90.00
_cell.angle_gamma   90.00
#
_symmetry.space_group_name_H-M   'P 1'
#
loop_
_entity.id
_entity.type
_entity.pdbx_description
1 polymer ?
#
loop_
_entity_poly.entity_id
_entity_poly.type
_entity_poly.pdbx_seq_one_letter_code
_entity_poly.pdbx_strand_id
1 'polypeptide(L)'
;MHDSLTKNLVCSQYFKDKIFFDNKTRISKQNESTNLRLTCDIIKKRRYFSPVPLSEEEKNFPLAYSFLVYKDYEFLELILSLIYQPQNIYCYAVDEKQPLSFKFKIFLLTTCFENVFITDTEYAISSGGLHYGTSHLECIKKIKYFDWKYIFLLQNHDFPLKTNAELVKILKVFQGTSDFKSARGSKGLIDQKLDWSFKGLKFYQNTSSWSSEILKTNITLGKGYSEVTVSRETANHIINVLNVTTYQSYFDKHHKFANDELFWSTLFSNYKYLKIPGTIPKHCIHSPGAMKSFTRYTRWSYDRKVNNCSSGYRRHSICIFGMEYLNELESQPHFFANKLMESFDVGAINCMGERIFNRTFFPERFKEIDLTPYSPRIQVRFQNFLKTSNDISKFNCNGFLLAYFLILFFIINGDSKKIPQIFGVVGRLTCDGKPMNDIKIKAFKDNDHLDTLLNKTYTNKNGVFVLLGKGESSRCLKAKVNIYHKCAKGWRLCYKKYTFWIPKKFIWKGKKIGKWLRVGQIRMSKTRGKWGERDCFN
;
A
#
# COMPACT_ATOMS: atom_id res chain seq x y z
N MET A 1 20.36 4.60 -10.08
CA MET A 1 19.42 5.45 -9.31
C MET A 1 20.05 6.79 -8.98
N HIS A 2 21.22 6.80 -8.36
CA HIS A 2 21.98 8.01 -8.06
C HIS A 2 22.59 8.62 -9.33
N ASP A 3 22.50 9.93 -9.42
CA ASP A 3 23.22 10.76 -10.37
C ASP A 3 24.57 11.22 -9.79
N SER A 4 25.32 12.03 -10.53
CA SER A 4 26.60 12.58 -10.08
C SER A 4 26.48 13.42 -8.80
N LEU A 5 25.34 14.07 -8.56
CA LEU A 5 25.07 14.90 -7.38
C LEU A 5 24.91 14.05 -6.11
N THR A 6 24.35 12.85 -6.24
CA THR A 6 23.98 12.00 -5.10
C THR A 6 24.80 10.72 -5.00
N LYS A 7 25.83 10.52 -5.84
CA LYS A 7 26.64 9.28 -5.90
C LYS A 7 27.31 8.89 -4.57
N ASN A 8 27.63 9.85 -3.72
CA ASN A 8 28.29 9.63 -2.43
C ASN A 8 27.30 9.56 -1.26
N LEU A 9 25.99 9.63 -1.52
CA LEU A 9 24.97 9.66 -0.49
C LEU A 9 24.70 8.24 0.04
N VAL A 10 24.90 8.03 1.34
CA VAL A 10 24.61 6.75 1.99
C VAL A 10 23.16 6.76 2.50
N CYS A 11 22.21 6.29 1.69
CA CYS A 11 20.79 6.43 1.98
C CYS A 11 20.30 5.68 3.24
N SER A 12 20.91 4.53 3.55
CA SER A 12 20.49 3.67 4.67
C SER A 12 20.47 4.38 6.03
N GLN A 13 21.30 5.41 6.23
CA GLN A 13 21.34 6.14 7.50
C GLN A 13 20.07 6.95 7.73
N TYR A 14 19.40 7.43 6.68
CA TYR A 14 18.24 8.34 6.73
C TYR A 14 16.90 7.67 7.06
N PHE A 15 16.89 6.34 7.12
CA PHE A 15 15.72 5.52 7.49
C PHE A 15 15.80 4.97 8.92
N LYS A 16 16.78 5.43 9.71
CA LYS A 16 16.89 5.08 11.13
C LYS A 16 16.03 6.04 11.97
N ASP A 17 15.69 5.61 13.18
CA ASP A 17 15.07 6.49 14.16
C ASP A 17 16.06 7.57 14.64
N LYS A 18 15.56 8.78 14.93
CA LYS A 18 16.30 9.90 15.54
C LYS A 18 17.53 10.38 14.76
N ILE A 19 17.30 10.93 13.58
CA ILE A 19 18.37 11.47 12.73
C ILE A 19 18.43 12.97 12.89
N PHE A 20 19.63 13.48 13.13
CA PHE A 20 19.92 14.89 12.96
C PHE A 20 20.29 15.14 11.50
N PHE A 21 19.46 15.92 10.81
CA PHE A 21 19.75 16.36 9.44
C PHE A 21 20.26 17.80 9.46
N ASP A 22 21.47 18.03 8.96
CA ASP A 22 21.96 19.39 8.74
C ASP A 22 21.44 19.91 7.40
N ASN A 23 20.62 20.96 7.44
CA ASN A 23 20.09 21.63 6.25
C ASN A 23 21.18 22.09 5.27
N LYS A 24 22.41 22.37 5.72
CA LYS A 24 23.53 22.73 4.84
C LYS A 24 23.97 21.57 3.93
N THR A 25 23.63 20.33 4.28
CA THR A 25 23.96 19.14 3.49
C THR A 25 22.89 18.79 2.46
N ARG A 26 21.81 19.57 2.38
CA ARG A 26 20.72 19.34 1.41
C ARG A 26 21.21 19.54 -0.02
N ILE A 27 20.91 18.56 -0.88
CA ILE A 27 21.28 18.58 -2.29
C ILE A 27 20.04 18.99 -3.08
N SER A 28 20.08 20.17 -3.71
CA SER A 28 18.99 20.70 -4.53
C SER A 28 19.40 20.74 -5.99
N LYS A 29 18.51 20.31 -6.90
CA LYS A 29 18.73 20.35 -8.35
C LYS A 29 17.85 21.42 -8.98
N GLN A 30 18.42 22.60 -9.22
CA GLN A 30 17.67 23.77 -9.69
C GLN A 30 17.48 23.80 -11.22
N ASN A 31 18.42 23.24 -11.97
CA ASN A 31 18.40 23.26 -13.43
C ASN A 31 18.11 21.87 -14.00
N GLU A 32 17.28 21.82 -15.04
CA GLU A 32 17.13 20.61 -15.86
C GLU A 32 18.43 20.32 -16.61
N SER A 33 18.71 19.04 -16.86
CA SER A 33 19.85 18.64 -17.69
C SER A 33 19.63 19.11 -19.14
N THR A 34 20.48 20.03 -19.61
CA THR A 34 20.38 20.64 -20.96
C THR A 34 20.58 19.63 -22.09
N ASN A 35 21.40 18.59 -21.86
CA ASN A 35 21.77 17.57 -22.86
C ASN A 35 21.22 16.17 -22.52
N LEU A 36 20.05 16.09 -21.89
CA LEU A 36 19.46 14.80 -21.56
C LEU A 36 19.11 14.03 -22.84
N ARG A 37 19.82 12.92 -23.09
CA ARG A 37 19.52 12.04 -24.22
C ARG A 37 18.31 11.14 -23.90
N LEU A 38 17.40 11.01 -24.87
CA LEU A 38 16.05 10.45 -24.70
C LEU A 38 15.73 9.28 -25.64
N THR A 39 16.75 8.63 -26.23
CA THR A 39 16.50 7.38 -26.95
C THR A 39 16.09 6.28 -25.97
N CYS A 40 15.26 5.34 -26.41
CA CYS A 40 14.75 4.27 -25.54
C CYS A 40 15.86 3.44 -24.91
N ASP A 41 16.94 3.15 -25.64
CA ASP A 41 18.11 2.46 -25.11
C ASP A 41 18.79 3.24 -23.99
N ILE A 42 18.86 4.58 -24.11
CA ILE A 42 19.47 5.42 -23.09
C ILE A 42 18.58 5.51 -21.86
N ILE A 43 17.26 5.67 -22.02
CA ILE A 43 16.30 5.67 -20.92
C ILE A 43 16.36 4.34 -20.15
N LYS A 44 16.31 3.21 -20.87
CA LYS A 44 16.37 1.85 -20.30
C LYS A 44 17.74 1.46 -19.74
N LYS A 45 18.82 2.14 -20.12
CA LYS A 45 20.14 2.00 -19.48
C LYS A 45 20.28 2.89 -18.24
N ARG A 46 19.71 4.11 -18.27
CA ARG A 46 19.76 5.08 -17.17
C ARG A 46 18.93 4.63 -15.97
N ARG A 47 17.78 3.99 -16.24
CA ARG A 47 16.87 3.44 -15.22
C ARG A 47 16.56 1.98 -15.53
N TYR A 48 16.26 1.21 -14.49
CA TYR A 48 15.87 -0.18 -14.66
C TYR A 48 14.35 -0.29 -14.79
N PHE A 49 13.88 -0.95 -15.84
CA PHE A 49 12.48 -1.27 -16.08
C PHE A 49 12.38 -2.79 -16.21
N SER A 50 11.63 -3.45 -15.33
CA SER A 50 11.50 -4.91 -15.37
C SER A 50 10.80 -5.35 -16.67
N PRO A 51 11.41 -6.20 -17.50
CA PRO A 51 10.79 -6.67 -18.74
C PRO A 51 9.72 -7.75 -18.50
N VAL A 52 9.68 -8.35 -17.31
CA VAL A 52 8.75 -9.43 -16.93
C VAL A 52 8.10 -9.14 -15.57
N PRO A 53 6.87 -9.64 -15.31
CA PRO A 53 6.27 -9.55 -13.97
C PRO A 53 7.14 -10.25 -12.93
N LEU A 54 7.30 -9.65 -11.74
CA LEU A 54 8.17 -10.17 -10.68
C LEU A 54 7.54 -11.31 -9.86
N SER A 55 6.24 -11.53 -10.01
CA SER A 55 5.53 -12.67 -9.42
C SER A 55 4.23 -12.98 -10.16
N GLU A 56 3.74 -14.21 -10.00
CA GLU A 56 2.44 -14.62 -10.57
C GLU A 56 1.26 -13.87 -9.91
N GLU A 57 1.41 -13.48 -8.64
CA GLU A 57 0.42 -12.66 -7.95
C GLU A 57 0.30 -11.26 -8.58
N GLU A 58 1.42 -10.63 -8.92
CA GLU A 58 1.45 -9.33 -9.57
C GLU A 58 1.00 -9.39 -11.04
N LYS A 59 1.40 -10.44 -11.76
CA LYS A 59 0.96 -10.69 -13.14
C LYS A 59 -0.55 -10.75 -13.27
N ASN A 60 -1.21 -11.44 -12.33
CA ASN A 60 -2.67 -11.63 -12.31
C ASN A 60 -3.45 -10.51 -11.62
N PHE A 61 -2.78 -9.43 -11.22
CA PHE A 61 -3.43 -8.26 -10.63
C PHE A 61 -2.87 -6.94 -11.22
N PRO A 62 -3.12 -6.66 -12.51
CA PRO A 62 -2.60 -5.46 -13.15
C PRO A 62 -3.16 -4.19 -12.53
N LEU A 63 -2.28 -3.20 -12.30
CA LEU A 63 -2.62 -1.87 -11.81
C LEU A 63 -2.50 -0.84 -12.94
N ALA A 64 -3.22 0.26 -12.80
CA ALA A 64 -3.15 1.40 -13.70
C ALA A 64 -2.77 2.68 -12.95
N TYR A 65 -2.15 3.61 -13.66
CA TYR A 65 -1.69 4.89 -13.12
C TYR A 65 -2.07 6.00 -14.09
N SER A 66 -2.66 7.07 -13.57
CA SER A 66 -2.92 8.31 -14.32
C SER A 66 -2.21 9.46 -13.64
N PHE A 67 -1.28 10.11 -14.34
CA PHE A 67 -0.53 11.25 -13.83
C PHE A 67 -0.92 12.53 -14.57
N LEU A 68 -1.26 13.57 -13.82
CA LEU A 68 -1.34 14.94 -14.33
C LEU A 68 0.05 15.57 -14.25
N VAL A 69 0.69 15.83 -15.39
CA VAL A 69 2.09 16.24 -15.44
C VAL A 69 2.28 17.61 -16.08
N TYR A 70 3.19 18.39 -15.51
CA TYR A 70 3.47 19.75 -15.94
C TYR A 70 4.94 20.17 -15.82
N LYS A 71 5.84 19.37 -15.21
CA LYS A 71 7.28 19.70 -15.07
C LYS A 71 8.12 18.51 -14.58
N ASP A 72 9.43 18.70 -14.51
CA ASP A 72 10.43 17.79 -13.91
C ASP A 72 10.46 16.41 -14.60
N TYR A 73 10.89 16.38 -15.87
CA TYR A 73 10.94 15.15 -16.66
C TYR A 73 11.75 14.02 -15.98
N GLU A 74 12.92 14.35 -15.42
CA GLU A 74 13.80 13.34 -14.79
C GLU A 74 13.17 12.74 -13.53
N PHE A 75 12.43 13.54 -12.75
CA PHE A 75 11.57 13.05 -11.68
C PHE A 75 10.55 12.05 -12.21
N LEU A 76 9.80 12.41 -13.25
CA LEU A 76 8.75 11.55 -13.82
C LEU A 76 9.32 10.24 -14.40
N GLU A 77 10.48 10.30 -15.06
CA GLU A 77 11.21 9.11 -15.53
C GLU A 77 11.61 8.20 -14.36
N LEU A 78 12.13 8.78 -13.27
CA LEU A 78 12.45 8.04 -12.06
C LEU A 78 11.20 7.39 -11.47
N ILE A 79 10.10 8.15 -11.29
CA ILE A 79 8.84 7.61 -10.77
C ILE A 79 8.39 6.42 -11.61
N LEU A 80 8.34 6.57 -12.94
CA LEU A 80 7.97 5.49 -13.84
C LEU A 80 8.83 4.26 -13.58
N SER A 81 10.16 4.41 -13.51
CA SER A 81 11.06 3.26 -13.27
C SER A 81 10.84 2.55 -11.93
N LEU A 82 10.39 3.27 -10.89
CA LEU A 82 10.13 2.70 -9.58
C LEU A 82 8.82 1.91 -9.51
N ILE A 83 7.80 2.36 -10.25
CA ILE A 83 6.49 1.72 -10.29
C ILE A 83 6.33 0.72 -11.45
N TYR A 84 7.23 0.76 -12.44
CA TYR A 84 7.11 0.02 -13.69
C TYR A 84 7.04 -1.49 -13.46
N GLN A 85 6.04 -2.09 -14.07
CA GLN A 85 5.81 -3.51 -14.24
C GLN A 85 5.13 -3.71 -15.60
N PRO A 86 5.49 -4.75 -16.37
CA PRO A 86 5.04 -4.88 -17.76
C PRO A 86 3.54 -5.18 -17.89
N GLN A 87 2.91 -5.79 -16.89
CA GLN A 87 1.47 -6.04 -16.88
C GLN A 87 0.64 -4.79 -16.53
N ASN A 88 1.22 -3.81 -15.84
CA ASN A 88 0.53 -2.59 -15.43
C ASN A 88 0.39 -1.61 -16.60
N ILE A 89 -0.47 -0.61 -16.46
CA ILE A 89 -0.71 0.41 -17.47
C ILE A 89 -0.46 1.82 -16.92
N TYR A 90 0.19 2.68 -17.69
CA TYR A 90 0.52 4.05 -17.27
C TYR A 90 -0.04 5.04 -18.28
N CYS A 91 -0.66 6.12 -17.82
CA CYS A 91 -1.17 7.17 -18.67
C CYS A 91 -0.79 8.55 -18.13
N TYR A 92 -0.23 9.38 -19.00
CA TYR A 92 0.12 10.77 -18.72
C TYR A 92 -0.87 11.71 -19.39
N ALA A 93 -1.47 12.61 -18.61
CA ALA A 93 -2.20 13.76 -19.13
C ALA A 93 -1.31 14.99 -18.92
N VAL A 94 -0.84 15.57 -20.03
CA VAL A 94 0.10 16.70 -20.01
C VAL A 94 -0.67 18.01 -20.00
N ASP A 95 -0.28 18.94 -19.12
CA ASP A 95 -0.83 20.29 -19.08
C ASP A 95 -0.56 21.02 -20.40
N GLU A 96 -1.63 21.46 -21.06
CA GLU A 96 -1.60 22.14 -22.37
C GLU A 96 -0.68 23.36 -22.37
N LYS A 97 -0.55 24.05 -21.23
CA LYS A 97 0.26 25.28 -21.11
C LYS A 97 1.76 25.05 -21.17
N GLN A 98 2.21 23.80 -21.09
CA GLN A 98 3.64 23.50 -21.03
C GLN A 98 4.33 23.65 -22.39
N PRO A 99 5.62 24.01 -22.42
CA PRO A 99 6.36 24.17 -23.66
C PRO A 99 6.44 22.85 -24.43
N LEU A 100 6.50 22.95 -25.76
CA LEU A 100 6.65 21.80 -26.66
C LEU A 100 7.85 20.93 -26.30
N SER A 101 8.94 21.52 -25.79
CA SER A 101 10.11 20.77 -25.33
C SER A 101 9.79 19.79 -24.19
N PHE A 102 8.96 20.18 -23.22
CA PHE A 102 8.52 19.29 -22.15
C PHE A 102 7.54 18.23 -22.67
N LYS A 103 6.54 18.66 -23.47
CA LYS A 103 5.56 17.73 -24.08
C LYS A 103 6.25 16.65 -24.91
N PHE A 104 7.25 17.03 -25.70
CA PHE A 104 8.05 16.12 -26.53
C PHE A 104 8.87 15.14 -25.69
N LYS A 105 9.46 15.58 -24.56
CA LYS A 105 10.16 14.67 -23.63
C LYS A 105 9.21 13.59 -23.09
N ILE A 106 8.00 13.96 -22.67
CA ILE A 106 6.98 13.00 -22.19
C ILE A 106 6.55 12.07 -23.31
N PHE A 107 6.25 12.60 -24.49
CA PHE A 107 5.90 11.79 -25.67
C PHE A 107 6.97 10.73 -25.96
N LEU A 108 8.25 11.12 -26.05
CA LEU A 108 9.37 10.19 -26.28
C LEU A 108 9.51 9.15 -25.17
N LEU A 109 9.20 9.48 -23.91
CA LEU A 109 9.20 8.49 -22.84
C LEU A 109 8.11 7.43 -23.08
N THR A 110 6.92 7.84 -23.51
CA THR A 110 5.81 6.91 -23.76
C THR A 110 6.07 5.97 -24.93
N THR A 111 6.74 6.42 -25.99
CA THR A 111 7.03 5.57 -27.17
C THR A 111 7.99 4.42 -26.87
N CYS A 112 8.70 4.46 -25.74
CA CYS A 112 9.64 3.42 -25.35
C CYS A 112 9.01 2.16 -24.73
N PHE A 113 7.71 2.19 -24.45
CA PHE A 113 6.99 1.14 -23.74
C PHE A 113 5.59 0.94 -24.32
N GLU A 114 5.18 -0.31 -24.56
CA GLU A 114 3.87 -0.64 -25.14
C GLU A 114 2.69 -0.37 -24.18
N ASN A 115 2.97 -0.28 -22.88
CA ASN A 115 1.99 -0.12 -21.81
C ASN A 115 2.00 1.28 -21.16
N VAL A 116 2.66 2.25 -21.79
CA VAL A 116 2.73 3.65 -21.34
C VAL A 116 2.10 4.54 -22.41
N PHE A 117 1.12 5.34 -22.00
CA PHE A 117 0.29 6.15 -22.89
C PHE A 117 0.32 7.62 -22.52
N ILE A 118 -0.03 8.45 -23.49
CA ILE A 118 -0.37 9.86 -23.32
C ILE A 118 -1.83 10.05 -23.77
N THR A 119 -2.54 11.02 -23.18
CA THR A 119 -3.90 11.37 -23.61
C THR A 119 -3.90 11.98 -25.02
N ASP A 120 -4.96 11.76 -25.80
CA ASP A 120 -5.10 12.33 -27.14
C ASP A 120 -5.43 13.83 -27.10
N THR A 121 -6.04 14.29 -26.01
CA THR A 121 -6.38 15.69 -25.75
C THR A 121 -5.62 16.18 -24.53
N GLU A 122 -5.03 17.37 -24.66
CA GLU A 122 -4.38 18.11 -23.59
C GLU A 122 -5.33 19.21 -23.12
N TYR A 123 -5.36 19.46 -21.81
CA TYR A 123 -6.17 20.53 -21.22
C TYR A 123 -5.26 21.45 -20.40
N ALA A 124 -5.59 22.74 -20.32
CA ALA A 124 -4.92 23.68 -19.44
C ALA A 124 -5.23 23.36 -17.96
N ILE A 125 -4.25 22.81 -17.23
CA ILE A 125 -4.40 22.37 -15.84
C ILE A 125 -3.90 23.46 -14.89
N SER A 126 -4.67 23.85 -13.88
CA SER A 126 -4.27 24.88 -12.90
C SER A 126 -3.98 24.31 -11.51
N SER A 127 -3.18 25.01 -10.70
CA SER A 127 -2.98 24.67 -9.29
C SER A 127 -4.25 24.85 -8.43
N GLY A 128 -5.29 25.47 -8.98
CA GLY A 128 -6.60 25.60 -8.34
C GLY A 128 -7.54 24.41 -8.58
N GLY A 129 -7.12 23.41 -9.36
CA GLY A 129 -7.90 22.19 -9.64
C GLY A 129 -8.56 22.12 -11.02
N LEU A 130 -8.33 23.12 -11.88
CA LEU A 130 -8.95 23.18 -13.21
C LEU A 130 -8.55 21.96 -14.06
N HIS A 131 -9.55 21.34 -14.70
CA HIS A 131 -9.41 20.17 -15.59
C HIS A 131 -8.85 18.88 -14.95
N TYR A 132 -8.68 18.78 -13.61
CA TYR A 132 -8.13 17.56 -12.99
C TYR A 132 -8.97 16.31 -13.26
N GLY A 133 -10.28 16.39 -12.96
CA GLY A 133 -11.20 15.27 -13.19
C GLY A 133 -11.29 14.89 -14.66
N THR A 134 -11.32 15.89 -15.55
CA THR A 134 -11.41 15.71 -17.00
C THR A 134 -10.16 15.05 -17.58
N SER A 135 -8.97 15.52 -17.23
CA SER A 135 -7.71 14.92 -17.67
C SER A 135 -7.54 13.47 -17.20
N HIS A 136 -7.94 13.15 -15.96
CA HIS A 136 -7.96 11.77 -15.48
C HIS A 136 -8.98 10.90 -16.21
N LEU A 137 -10.17 11.43 -16.52
CA LEU A 137 -11.18 10.70 -17.29
C LEU A 137 -10.70 10.39 -18.71
N GLU A 138 -9.94 11.28 -19.36
CA GLU A 138 -9.31 10.98 -20.65
C GLU A 138 -8.32 9.82 -20.54
N CYS A 139 -7.49 9.79 -19.49
CA CYS A 139 -6.64 8.65 -19.24
C CYS A 139 -7.44 7.35 -19.05
N ILE A 140 -8.49 7.37 -18.22
CA ILE A 140 -9.34 6.20 -17.98
C ILE A 140 -9.98 5.71 -19.30
N LYS A 141 -10.49 6.62 -20.14
CA LYS A 141 -11.06 6.29 -21.45
C LYS A 141 -10.03 5.66 -22.38
N LYS A 142 -8.81 6.22 -22.43
CA LYS A 142 -7.70 5.73 -23.27
C LYS A 142 -7.32 4.29 -22.93
N ILE A 143 -7.29 3.94 -21.64
CA ILE A 143 -6.82 2.63 -21.16
C ILE A 143 -7.96 1.65 -20.82
N LYS A 144 -9.21 1.98 -21.15
CA LYS A 144 -10.39 1.19 -20.73
C LYS A 144 -10.45 -0.22 -21.30
N TYR A 145 -9.69 -0.52 -22.36
CA TYR A 145 -9.67 -1.82 -23.03
C TYR A 145 -8.68 -2.82 -22.41
N PHE A 146 -7.76 -2.36 -21.55
CA PHE A 146 -6.81 -3.22 -20.82
C PHE A 146 -7.47 -3.77 -19.53
N ASP A 147 -7.04 -4.92 -18.99
CA ASP A 147 -7.65 -5.57 -17.81
C ASP A 147 -7.02 -5.18 -16.45
N TRP A 148 -6.79 -3.89 -16.23
CA TRP A 148 -6.38 -3.38 -14.91
C TRP A 148 -7.51 -3.47 -13.87
N LYS A 149 -7.13 -3.69 -12.59
CA LYS A 149 -8.04 -3.88 -11.46
C LYS A 149 -8.31 -2.60 -10.67
N TYR A 150 -7.31 -1.73 -10.58
CA TYR A 150 -7.38 -0.44 -9.92
C TYR A 150 -6.56 0.59 -10.69
N ILE A 151 -7.01 1.84 -10.70
CA ILE A 151 -6.25 2.99 -11.21
C ILE A 151 -5.97 4.01 -10.11
N PHE A 152 -4.73 4.46 -10.00
CA PHE A 152 -4.34 5.58 -9.13
C PHE A 152 -4.41 6.89 -9.91
N LEU A 153 -5.13 7.88 -9.38
CA LEU A 153 -5.20 9.23 -9.96
C LEU A 153 -4.24 10.13 -9.19
N LEU A 154 -3.17 10.57 -9.85
CA LEU A 154 -1.99 11.17 -9.22
C LEU A 154 -1.58 12.48 -9.90
N GLN A 155 -0.84 13.30 -9.16
CA GLN A 155 -0.26 14.56 -9.64
C GLN A 155 1.25 14.45 -9.90
N ASN A 156 1.82 15.48 -10.52
CA ASN A 156 3.22 15.56 -10.92
C ASN A 156 4.26 15.23 -9.85
N HIS A 157 4.00 15.53 -8.57
CA HIS A 157 4.97 15.38 -7.47
C HIS A 157 4.57 14.32 -6.44
N ASP A 158 3.63 13.44 -6.81
CA ASP A 158 3.25 12.29 -6.00
C ASP A 158 4.33 11.19 -6.16
N PHE A 159 4.98 10.83 -5.05
CA PHE A 159 6.06 9.84 -5.02
C PHE A 159 5.59 8.51 -4.41
N PRO A 160 5.94 7.34 -4.96
CA PRO A 160 5.52 6.04 -4.43
C PRO A 160 6.18 5.70 -3.09
N LEU A 161 5.37 5.22 -2.12
CA LEU A 161 5.81 4.72 -0.81
C LEU A 161 5.70 3.19 -0.67
N LYS A 162 5.06 2.54 -1.63
CA LYS A 162 4.81 1.09 -1.66
C LYS A 162 5.29 0.50 -2.98
N THR A 163 5.78 -0.74 -2.93
CA THR A 163 6.12 -1.49 -4.14
C THR A 163 4.85 -2.02 -4.81
N ASN A 164 4.96 -2.46 -6.07
CA ASN A 164 3.82 -3.06 -6.77
C ASN A 164 3.27 -4.29 -6.02
N ALA A 165 4.13 -5.20 -5.57
CA ALA A 165 3.73 -6.37 -4.78
C ALA A 165 2.97 -5.99 -3.49
N GLU A 166 3.38 -4.93 -2.81
CA GLU A 166 2.67 -4.43 -1.61
C GLU A 166 1.31 -3.84 -1.98
N LEU A 167 1.25 -3.01 -3.03
CA LEU A 167 -0.02 -2.46 -3.53
C LEU A 167 -0.99 -3.57 -3.91
N VAL A 168 -0.54 -4.63 -4.59
CA VAL A 168 -1.38 -5.79 -4.94
C VAL A 168 -1.94 -6.46 -3.69
N LYS A 169 -1.11 -6.74 -2.67
CA LYS A 169 -1.55 -7.33 -1.40
C LYS A 169 -2.59 -6.45 -0.70
N ILE A 170 -2.37 -5.14 -0.68
CA ILE A 170 -3.29 -4.18 -0.05
C ILE A 170 -4.61 -4.09 -0.83
N LEU A 171 -4.56 -3.94 -2.15
CA LEU A 171 -5.75 -3.74 -2.98
C LEU A 171 -6.63 -4.99 -3.07
N LYS A 172 -6.07 -6.18 -2.87
CA LYS A 172 -6.89 -7.40 -2.64
C LYS A 172 -7.77 -7.29 -1.40
N VAL A 173 -7.31 -6.62 -0.33
CA VAL A 173 -8.13 -6.34 0.86
C VAL A 173 -9.30 -5.39 0.52
N PHE A 174 -9.17 -4.60 -0.55
CA PHE A 174 -10.19 -3.60 -0.92
C PHE A 174 -11.37 -4.22 -1.68
N GLN A 175 -11.29 -5.49 -2.11
CA GLN A 175 -12.41 -6.27 -2.66
C GLN A 175 -13.21 -5.54 -3.75
N GLY A 176 -12.54 -4.91 -4.71
CA GLY A 176 -13.19 -4.16 -5.80
C GLY A 176 -13.78 -2.82 -5.39
N THR A 177 -13.50 -2.31 -4.18
CA THR A 177 -14.00 -0.99 -3.73
C THR A 177 -12.93 0.09 -3.85
N SER A 178 -13.35 1.30 -4.22
CA SER A 178 -12.47 2.45 -4.42
C SER A 178 -11.96 3.02 -3.09
N ASP A 179 -10.85 3.75 -3.13
CA ASP A 179 -10.27 4.48 -2.00
C ASP A 179 -10.36 5.97 -2.22
N PHE A 180 -11.10 6.62 -1.32
CA PHE A 180 -11.37 8.04 -1.36
C PHE A 180 -11.76 8.49 0.03
N LYS A 181 -11.45 9.75 0.33
CA LYS A 181 -11.97 10.47 1.49
C LYS A 181 -13.29 11.11 1.08
N SER A 182 -14.27 11.12 1.97
CA SER A 182 -15.47 11.94 1.82
C SER A 182 -15.81 12.60 3.16
N ALA A 183 -16.08 13.90 3.09
CA ALA A 183 -16.66 14.77 4.09
C ALA A 183 -17.70 15.66 3.39
N ARG A 184 -18.52 16.44 4.10
CA ARG A 184 -19.52 17.29 3.43
C ARG A 184 -18.86 18.43 2.68
N GLY A 185 -19.17 18.54 1.39
CA GLY A 185 -18.70 19.62 0.53
C GLY A 185 -19.42 20.93 0.79
N SER A 186 -18.68 22.03 0.70
CA SER A 186 -19.23 23.38 0.78
C SER A 186 -19.76 23.81 -0.58
N LYS A 187 -20.98 24.37 -0.62
CA LYS A 187 -21.55 24.98 -1.83
C LYS A 187 -20.75 26.20 -2.32
N GLY A 188 -19.90 26.79 -1.48
CA GLY A 188 -19.04 27.91 -1.87
C GLY A 188 -18.02 27.55 -2.95
N LEU A 189 -17.65 26.27 -3.06
CA LEU A 189 -16.66 25.74 -4.02
C LEU A 189 -17.24 25.42 -5.40
N ILE A 190 -18.55 25.62 -5.61
CA ILE A 190 -19.22 25.44 -6.91
C ILE A 190 -19.95 26.71 -7.33
N ASP A 191 -20.26 26.85 -8.62
CA ASP A 191 -21.20 27.87 -9.08
C ASP A 191 -22.63 27.45 -8.73
N GLN A 192 -23.22 28.16 -7.76
CA GLN A 192 -24.55 27.87 -7.22
C GLN A 192 -25.69 28.30 -8.16
N LYS A 193 -25.40 29.04 -9.24
CA LYS A 193 -26.39 29.42 -10.25
C LYS A 193 -26.73 28.28 -11.21
N LEU A 194 -25.88 27.24 -11.27
CA LEU A 194 -26.09 26.06 -12.10
C LEU A 194 -27.11 25.10 -11.48
N ASP A 195 -27.74 24.28 -12.33
CA ASP A 195 -28.70 23.26 -11.89
C ASP A 195 -27.98 21.98 -11.42
N TRP A 196 -27.71 21.90 -10.12
CA TRP A 196 -27.09 20.73 -9.46
C TRP A 196 -28.07 19.60 -9.14
N SER A 197 -29.29 19.64 -9.69
CA SER A 197 -30.21 18.51 -9.62
C SER A 197 -29.79 17.35 -10.51
N PHE A 198 -30.27 16.14 -10.23
CA PHE A 198 -30.03 15.00 -11.11
C PHE A 198 -30.59 15.23 -12.53
N LYS A 199 -31.65 16.04 -12.69
CA LYS A 199 -32.15 16.48 -14.00
C LYS A 199 -31.15 17.40 -14.71
N GLY A 200 -30.61 18.39 -14.01
CA GLY A 200 -29.65 19.35 -14.57
C GLY A 200 -28.32 18.71 -14.97
N LEU A 201 -27.83 17.77 -14.16
CA LEU A 201 -26.57 17.06 -14.39
C LEU A 201 -26.62 15.98 -15.47
N LYS A 202 -27.82 15.56 -15.90
CA LYS A 202 -28.03 14.66 -17.06
C LYS A 202 -27.22 13.35 -17.00
N PHE A 203 -27.03 12.76 -15.82
CA PHE A 203 -26.27 11.52 -15.66
C PHE A 203 -26.88 10.33 -16.43
N TYR A 204 -28.20 10.31 -16.59
CA TYR A 204 -28.93 9.24 -17.29
C TYR A 204 -29.63 9.81 -18.52
N GLN A 205 -29.47 9.14 -19.67
CA GLN A 205 -30.14 9.53 -20.91
C GLN A 205 -31.65 9.26 -20.85
N ASN A 206 -32.05 8.09 -20.32
CA ASN A 206 -33.46 7.74 -20.12
C ASN A 206 -33.88 8.04 -18.68
N THR A 207 -34.72 9.07 -18.51
CA THR A 207 -35.26 9.48 -17.21
C THR A 207 -36.70 9.01 -16.97
N SER A 208 -37.32 8.30 -17.92
CA SER A 208 -38.73 7.87 -17.81
C SER A 208 -39.02 6.96 -16.62
N SER A 209 -38.03 6.18 -16.18
CA SER A 209 -38.12 5.30 -15.00
C SER A 209 -37.93 6.02 -13.67
N TRP A 210 -37.59 7.31 -13.68
CA TRP A 210 -37.28 8.09 -12.48
C TRP A 210 -38.48 8.93 -12.07
N SER A 211 -38.82 8.90 -10.78
CA SER A 211 -39.85 9.79 -10.25
C SER A 211 -39.44 11.25 -10.37
N SER A 212 -40.45 12.12 -10.57
CA SER A 212 -40.25 13.57 -10.67
C SER A 212 -39.54 14.16 -9.44
N GLU A 213 -39.73 13.55 -8.27
CA GLU A 213 -39.06 13.90 -7.01
C GLU A 213 -37.54 13.64 -7.07
N ILE A 214 -37.11 12.49 -7.60
CA ILE A 214 -35.69 12.17 -7.70
C ILE A 214 -35.00 13.12 -8.69
N LEU A 215 -35.63 13.41 -9.82
CA LEU A 215 -35.07 14.32 -10.82
C LEU A 215 -34.87 15.75 -10.29
N LYS A 216 -35.75 16.21 -9.38
CA LYS A 216 -35.63 17.51 -8.69
C LYS A 216 -34.63 17.51 -7.53
N THR A 217 -34.14 16.35 -7.11
CA THR A 217 -33.21 16.26 -5.98
C THR A 217 -31.83 16.78 -6.37
N ASN A 218 -31.27 17.67 -5.56
CA ASN A 218 -29.88 18.13 -5.70
C ASN A 218 -28.87 17.05 -5.29
N ILE A 219 -27.78 16.92 -6.06
CA ILE A 219 -26.67 16.05 -5.70
C ILE A 219 -26.05 16.51 -4.37
N THR A 220 -25.70 15.57 -3.51
CA THR A 220 -25.03 15.89 -2.25
C THR A 220 -23.53 16.04 -2.48
N LEU A 221 -22.97 17.21 -2.20
CA LEU A 221 -21.54 17.45 -2.38
C LEU A 221 -20.73 16.67 -1.34
N GLY A 222 -19.81 15.83 -1.83
CA GLY A 222 -18.74 15.23 -1.04
C GLY A 222 -17.45 16.00 -1.25
N LYS A 223 -16.61 16.09 -0.23
CA LYS A 223 -15.28 16.72 -0.25
C LYS A 223 -14.22 15.73 0.22
N GLY A 224 -13.14 15.64 -0.52
CA GLY A 224 -12.03 14.74 -0.23
C GLY A 224 -10.75 15.25 -0.85
N TYR A 225 -9.94 14.32 -1.35
CA TYR A 225 -8.76 14.62 -2.14
C TYR A 225 -9.06 14.33 -3.61
N SER A 226 -8.36 15.02 -4.51
CA SER A 226 -8.45 14.79 -5.95
C SER A 226 -7.75 13.50 -6.36
N GLU A 227 -6.81 13.04 -5.52
CA GLU A 227 -6.03 11.83 -5.70
C GLU A 227 -6.72 10.67 -4.98
N VAL A 228 -7.27 9.78 -5.78
CA VAL A 228 -8.08 8.64 -5.35
C VAL A 228 -7.60 7.38 -6.04
N THR A 229 -7.89 6.23 -5.45
CA THR A 229 -7.70 4.93 -6.09
C THR A 229 -9.05 4.42 -6.54
N VAL A 230 -9.26 4.26 -7.84
CA VAL A 230 -10.56 3.90 -8.40
C VAL A 230 -10.52 2.43 -8.82
N SER A 231 -11.51 1.64 -8.38
CA SER A 231 -11.64 0.24 -8.81
C SER A 231 -12.09 0.17 -10.27
N ARG A 232 -11.78 -0.94 -10.94
CA ARG A 232 -12.24 -1.19 -12.31
C ARG A 232 -13.75 -1.07 -12.47
N GLU A 233 -14.51 -1.68 -11.57
CA GLU A 233 -15.98 -1.61 -11.60
C GLU A 233 -16.50 -0.18 -11.43
N THR A 234 -15.92 0.58 -10.49
CA THR A 234 -16.26 1.99 -10.29
C THR A 234 -16.00 2.80 -11.56
N ALA A 235 -14.83 2.64 -12.17
CA ALA A 235 -14.46 3.38 -13.37
C ALA A 235 -15.31 2.99 -14.59
N ASN A 236 -15.51 1.69 -14.82
CA ASN A 236 -16.36 1.15 -15.90
C ASN A 236 -17.79 1.72 -15.81
N HIS A 237 -18.36 1.80 -14.61
CA HIS A 237 -19.69 2.37 -14.41
C HIS A 237 -19.72 3.86 -14.76
N ILE A 238 -18.72 4.63 -14.36
CA ILE A 238 -18.64 6.07 -14.67
C ILE A 238 -18.53 6.32 -16.18
N ILE A 239 -17.73 5.52 -16.89
CA ILE A 239 -17.45 5.76 -18.32
C ILE A 239 -18.49 5.15 -19.27
N ASN A 240 -19.12 4.03 -18.89
CA ASN A 240 -20.02 3.28 -19.78
C ASN A 240 -21.50 3.37 -19.38
N VAL A 241 -21.81 3.68 -18.11
CA VAL A 241 -23.21 3.73 -17.62
C VAL A 241 -23.68 5.16 -17.38
N LEU A 242 -22.80 6.03 -16.87
CA LEU A 242 -23.13 7.43 -16.60
C LEU A 242 -22.70 8.35 -17.75
N ASN A 243 -23.51 9.36 -18.04
CA ASN A 243 -23.07 10.52 -18.82
C ASN A 243 -22.56 11.61 -17.88
N VAL A 244 -21.25 11.71 -17.72
CA VAL A 244 -20.62 12.70 -16.84
C VAL A 244 -20.27 14.03 -17.55
N THR A 245 -20.68 14.23 -18.80
CA THR A 245 -20.28 15.39 -19.62
C THR A 245 -20.73 16.73 -19.02
N THR A 246 -22.00 16.84 -18.62
CA THR A 246 -22.53 18.07 -18.01
C THR A 246 -21.89 18.32 -16.64
N TYR A 247 -21.72 17.25 -15.85
CA TYR A 247 -21.01 17.32 -14.58
C TYR A 247 -19.58 17.86 -14.77
N GLN A 248 -18.78 17.28 -15.67
CA GLN A 248 -17.43 17.78 -16.01
C GLN A 248 -17.44 19.25 -16.44
N SER A 249 -18.35 19.61 -17.36
CA SER A 249 -18.45 20.98 -17.86
C SER A 249 -18.75 22.00 -16.75
N TYR A 250 -19.47 21.62 -15.70
CA TYR A 250 -19.74 22.51 -14.56
C TYR A 250 -18.48 22.79 -13.75
N PHE A 251 -17.59 21.80 -13.57
CA PHE A 251 -16.30 22.01 -12.90
C PHE A 251 -15.32 22.81 -13.74
N ASP A 252 -15.32 22.59 -15.06
CA ASP A 252 -14.31 23.15 -15.97
C ASP A 252 -14.69 24.56 -16.44
N LYS A 253 -15.92 24.79 -16.95
CA LYS A 253 -16.34 26.11 -17.48
C LYS A 253 -16.70 27.12 -16.40
N HIS A 254 -17.09 26.64 -15.21
CA HIS A 254 -17.45 27.48 -14.06
C HIS A 254 -16.49 27.22 -12.89
N HIS A 255 -15.21 27.09 -13.22
CA HIS A 255 -14.18 26.70 -12.27
C HIS A 255 -14.08 27.65 -11.08
N LYS A 256 -13.95 27.05 -9.89
CA LYS A 256 -13.62 27.72 -8.64
C LYS A 256 -12.44 27.01 -8.00
N PHE A 257 -11.61 27.78 -7.28
CA PHE A 257 -10.47 27.23 -6.55
C PHE A 257 -10.91 26.08 -5.63
N ALA A 258 -10.17 24.96 -5.68
CA ALA A 258 -10.38 23.73 -4.92
C ALA A 258 -11.70 22.99 -5.23
N ASN A 259 -12.33 23.24 -6.38
CA ASN A 259 -13.53 22.48 -6.78
C ASN A 259 -13.20 21.03 -7.16
N ASP A 260 -11.97 20.74 -7.59
CA ASP A 260 -11.45 19.39 -7.85
C ASP A 260 -11.58 18.46 -6.63
N GLU A 261 -11.39 18.99 -5.42
CA GLU A 261 -11.57 18.25 -4.16
C GLU A 261 -13.01 17.73 -3.97
N LEU A 262 -13.99 18.25 -4.73
CA LEU A 262 -15.37 17.79 -4.72
C LEU A 262 -15.68 16.74 -5.78
N PHE A 263 -14.89 16.65 -6.86
CA PHE A 263 -15.25 15.92 -8.07
C PHE A 263 -15.51 14.43 -7.80
N TRP A 264 -14.47 13.69 -7.40
CA TRP A 264 -14.57 12.25 -7.15
C TRP A 264 -15.43 11.94 -5.92
N SER A 265 -15.22 12.70 -4.84
CA SER A 265 -15.92 12.50 -3.56
C SER A 265 -17.43 12.64 -3.70
N THR A 266 -17.90 13.57 -4.55
CA THR A 266 -19.33 13.74 -4.85
C THR A 266 -19.86 12.54 -5.62
N LEU A 267 -19.20 12.08 -6.69
CA LEU A 267 -19.61 10.87 -7.41
C LEU A 267 -19.66 9.65 -6.47
N PHE A 268 -18.64 9.49 -5.62
CA PHE A 268 -18.48 8.32 -4.75
C PHE A 268 -19.29 8.37 -3.44
N SER A 269 -20.10 9.41 -3.24
CA SER A 269 -20.95 9.52 -2.04
C SER A 269 -22.45 9.54 -2.34
N ASN A 270 -22.84 9.51 -3.62
CA ASN A 270 -24.24 9.57 -4.05
C ASN A 270 -24.75 8.20 -4.53
N TYR A 271 -24.34 7.11 -3.88
CA TYR A 271 -24.71 5.73 -4.29
C TYR A 271 -26.21 5.53 -4.53
N LYS A 272 -27.08 6.14 -3.70
CA LYS A 272 -28.56 6.03 -3.84
C LYS A 272 -29.02 6.29 -5.27
N TYR A 273 -28.45 7.30 -5.91
CA TYR A 273 -28.86 7.80 -7.21
C TYR A 273 -27.91 7.32 -8.31
N LEU A 274 -26.59 7.41 -8.10
CA LEU A 274 -25.64 7.09 -9.17
C LEU A 274 -25.35 5.58 -9.29
N LYS A 275 -25.65 4.79 -8.25
CA LYS A 275 -25.43 3.34 -8.18
C LYS A 275 -24.01 2.89 -8.53
N ILE A 276 -23.02 3.76 -8.34
CA ILE A 276 -21.62 3.46 -8.66
C ILE A 276 -21.11 2.36 -7.70
N PRO A 277 -20.69 1.19 -8.21
CA PRO A 277 -20.19 0.10 -7.36
C PRO A 277 -18.93 0.50 -6.61
N GLY A 278 -18.71 -0.08 -5.43
CA GLY A 278 -17.51 0.17 -4.62
C GLY A 278 -17.46 1.51 -3.90
N THR A 279 -18.58 2.24 -3.82
CA THR A 279 -18.71 3.59 -3.21
C THR A 279 -19.55 3.55 -1.92
N ILE A 280 -20.00 4.71 -1.38
CA ILE A 280 -20.78 4.79 -0.13
C ILE A 280 -22.06 5.63 -0.29
N PRO A 281 -23.07 5.48 0.60
CA PRO A 281 -24.26 6.32 0.58
C PRO A 281 -24.03 7.67 1.28
N LYS A 282 -24.84 8.67 0.93
CA LYS A 282 -24.65 10.07 1.36
C LYS A 282 -24.67 10.28 2.88
N HIS A 283 -25.45 9.48 3.62
CA HIS A 283 -25.54 9.61 5.07
C HIS A 283 -24.27 9.14 5.80
N CYS A 284 -23.36 8.47 5.10
CA CYS A 284 -22.07 8.04 5.66
C CYS A 284 -20.91 9.02 5.46
N ILE A 285 -21.11 10.13 4.72
CA ILE A 285 -20.05 11.10 4.39
C ILE A 285 -19.33 11.66 5.63
N HIS A 286 -20.00 11.75 6.79
CA HIS A 286 -19.38 12.25 8.02
C HIS A 286 -18.82 11.16 8.94
N SER A 287 -18.90 9.89 8.53
CA SER A 287 -18.41 8.79 9.36
C SER A 287 -16.88 8.80 9.41
N PRO A 288 -16.26 8.40 10.54
CA PRO A 288 -14.80 8.28 10.64
C PRO A 288 -14.19 7.39 9.54
N GLY A 289 -14.93 6.35 9.13
CA GLY A 289 -14.52 5.46 8.05
C GLY A 289 -14.52 6.12 6.67
N ALA A 290 -15.45 7.04 6.40
CA ALA A 290 -15.49 7.79 5.13
C ALA A 290 -14.40 8.86 5.07
N MET A 291 -13.95 9.39 6.21
CA MET A 291 -12.88 10.38 6.27
C MET A 291 -11.47 9.79 6.09
N LYS A 292 -11.33 8.45 6.05
CA LYS A 292 -10.05 7.75 5.92
C LYS A 292 -9.78 7.35 4.46
N SER A 293 -8.60 7.71 3.96
CA SER A 293 -8.09 7.33 2.64
C SER A 293 -6.60 6.99 2.71
N PHE A 294 -6.11 6.15 1.81
CA PHE A 294 -4.72 5.69 1.75
C PHE A 294 -3.97 6.12 0.49
N THR A 295 -4.68 6.60 -0.53
CA THR A 295 -4.07 6.93 -1.82
C THR A 295 -2.85 7.83 -1.65
N ARG A 296 -2.97 8.96 -0.93
CA ARG A 296 -1.88 9.91 -0.79
C ARG A 296 -1.72 10.47 0.62
N TYR A 297 -0.48 10.44 1.11
CA TYR A 297 -0.06 11.17 2.29
C TYR A 297 0.33 12.61 1.94
N THR A 298 -0.26 13.57 2.66
CA THR A 298 0.09 14.99 2.56
C THR A 298 0.18 15.56 3.96
N ARG A 299 1.29 16.22 4.28
CA ARG A 299 1.45 16.92 5.56
C ARG A 299 1.08 18.38 5.39
N TRP A 300 -0.03 18.78 6.00
CA TRP A 300 -0.55 20.14 5.95
C TRP A 300 0.04 21.00 7.06
N SER A 301 0.36 22.25 6.74
CA SER A 301 0.86 23.27 7.67
C SER A 301 0.20 24.59 7.33
N TYR A 302 -0.81 24.96 8.11
CA TYR A 302 -1.60 26.19 7.94
C TYR A 302 -1.08 27.36 8.78
N ASP A 303 -0.20 27.09 9.76
CA ASP A 303 0.35 28.10 10.66
C ASP A 303 1.13 29.18 9.91
N ARG A 304 1.18 30.41 10.46
CA ARG A 304 1.96 31.49 9.85
C ARG A 304 3.45 31.15 9.81
N LYS A 305 3.98 30.58 10.89
CA LYS A 305 5.35 30.07 10.99
C LYS A 305 5.40 28.61 10.55
N VAL A 306 6.43 28.23 9.79
CA VAL A 306 6.58 26.87 9.22
C VAL A 306 7.20 25.90 10.24
N ASN A 307 6.69 25.90 11.47
CA ASN A 307 7.27 25.12 12.58
C ASN A 307 6.87 23.64 12.51
N ASN A 308 5.71 23.32 11.92
CA ASN A 308 5.18 21.95 11.88
C ASN A 308 5.74 21.11 10.72
N CYS A 309 6.53 21.74 9.84
CA CYS A 309 7.26 21.04 8.79
C CYS A 309 8.71 20.83 9.24
N SER A 310 9.14 19.59 9.44
CA SER A 310 10.52 19.25 9.81
C SER A 310 11.55 19.79 8.83
N SER A 311 11.18 19.96 7.55
CA SER A 311 12.00 20.60 6.53
C SER A 311 12.20 22.09 6.73
N GLY A 312 11.27 22.78 7.40
CA GLY A 312 11.19 24.24 7.43
C GLY A 312 10.56 24.86 6.19
N TYR A 313 10.13 24.07 5.20
CA TYR A 313 9.58 24.57 3.93
C TYR A 313 8.17 24.06 3.67
N ARG A 314 7.33 24.94 3.14
CA ARG A 314 5.98 24.63 2.67
C ARG A 314 5.66 25.33 1.36
N ARG A 315 4.77 24.76 0.55
CA ARG A 315 4.21 25.37 -0.67
C ARG A 315 2.70 25.13 -0.72
N HIS A 316 1.91 26.21 -0.76
CA HIS A 316 0.43 26.16 -0.69
C HIS A 316 -0.06 25.39 0.55
N SER A 317 0.49 25.71 1.73
CA SER A 317 0.16 25.07 3.01
C SER A 317 0.48 23.57 3.10
N ILE A 318 1.29 23.03 2.19
CA ILE A 318 1.77 21.64 2.20
C ILE A 318 3.27 21.64 2.49
N CYS A 319 3.72 20.87 3.48
CA CYS A 319 5.14 20.67 3.76
C CYS A 319 5.84 20.00 2.57
N ILE A 320 7.03 20.49 2.22
CA ILE A 320 7.88 19.80 1.23
C ILE A 320 8.74 18.78 1.97
N PHE A 321 8.75 17.54 1.48
CA PHE A 321 9.49 16.45 2.09
C PHE A 321 10.93 16.42 1.57
N GLY A 322 11.88 16.43 2.50
CA GLY A 322 13.30 16.19 2.26
C GLY A 322 13.84 15.01 3.07
N MET A 323 15.16 14.91 3.20
CA MET A 323 15.86 13.79 3.86
C MET A 323 15.37 13.52 5.29
N GLU A 324 15.04 14.57 6.03
CA GLU A 324 14.53 14.49 7.40
C GLU A 324 13.18 13.77 7.54
N TYR A 325 12.44 13.54 6.45
CA TYR A 325 11.17 12.82 6.46
C TYR A 325 11.28 11.34 6.11
N LEU A 326 12.43 10.83 5.67
CA LEU A 326 12.52 9.49 5.08
C LEU A 326 12.05 8.36 6.02
N ASN A 327 12.41 8.42 7.31
CA ASN A 327 11.89 7.48 8.32
C ASN A 327 10.36 7.58 8.50
N GLU A 328 9.82 8.81 8.54
CA GLU A 328 8.37 9.04 8.65
C GLU A 328 7.63 8.49 7.43
N LEU A 329 8.15 8.75 6.22
CA LEU A 329 7.59 8.28 4.96
C LEU A 329 7.61 6.75 4.84
N GLU A 330 8.67 6.08 5.30
CA GLU A 330 8.75 4.61 5.32
C GLU A 330 7.64 3.99 6.18
N SER A 331 7.25 4.65 7.27
CA SER A 331 6.21 4.18 8.19
C SER A 331 4.78 4.45 7.74
N GLN A 332 4.56 5.31 6.74
CA GLN A 332 3.21 5.71 6.35
C GLN A 332 2.41 4.54 5.74
N PRO A 333 1.11 4.38 6.07
CA PRO A 333 0.25 3.38 5.43
C PRO A 333 -0.16 3.79 4.02
N HIS A 334 0.13 5.02 3.59
CA HIS A 334 -0.30 5.54 2.30
C HIS A 334 0.49 4.92 1.13
N PHE A 335 -0.09 5.00 -0.07
CA PHE A 335 0.51 4.48 -1.30
C PHE A 335 1.53 5.44 -1.87
N PHE A 336 1.21 6.74 -1.86
CA PHE A 336 2.04 7.82 -2.35
C PHE A 336 2.21 8.93 -1.29
N ALA A 337 3.20 9.80 -1.48
CA ALA A 337 3.42 11.00 -0.68
C ALA A 337 3.56 12.24 -1.57
N ASN A 338 3.09 13.37 -1.05
CA ASN A 338 3.16 14.66 -1.72
C ASN A 338 3.54 15.77 -0.72
N LYS A 339 4.60 16.57 -0.94
CA LYS A 339 5.40 16.72 -2.17
C LYS A 339 6.87 16.38 -1.96
N LEU A 340 7.43 15.60 -2.89
CA LEU A 340 8.88 15.51 -3.10
C LEU A 340 9.22 16.26 -4.39
N MET A 341 10.29 17.07 -4.38
CA MET A 341 10.68 17.92 -5.51
C MET A 341 12.20 17.93 -5.67
N GLU A 342 12.71 17.70 -6.89
CA GLU A 342 14.16 17.70 -7.19
C GLU A 342 14.80 19.05 -6.86
N SER A 343 14.07 20.14 -7.12
CA SER A 343 14.50 21.52 -6.82
C SER A 343 14.62 21.81 -5.32
N PHE A 344 14.01 20.98 -4.47
CA PHE A 344 14.11 21.10 -3.03
C PHE A 344 15.18 20.16 -2.46
N ASP A 345 15.01 18.85 -2.69
CA ASP A 345 15.89 17.82 -2.15
C ASP A 345 15.92 16.59 -3.06
N VAL A 346 16.87 16.56 -4.00
CA VAL A 346 17.10 15.41 -4.88
C VAL A 346 17.70 14.22 -4.13
N GLY A 347 18.38 14.47 -3.01
CA GLY A 347 18.87 13.41 -2.12
C GLY A 347 17.72 12.58 -1.57
N ALA A 348 16.66 13.23 -1.10
CA ALA A 348 15.47 12.56 -0.55
C ALA A 348 14.77 11.70 -1.59
N ILE A 349 14.62 12.23 -2.80
CA ILE A 349 14.07 11.52 -3.96
C ILE A 349 14.89 10.28 -4.29
N ASN A 350 16.21 10.42 -4.41
CA ASN A 350 17.08 9.31 -4.77
C ASN A 350 17.15 8.26 -3.66
N CYS A 351 17.17 8.65 -2.38
CA CYS A 351 17.15 7.71 -1.26
C CYS A 351 15.83 6.98 -1.08
N MET A 352 14.69 7.68 -1.24
CA MET A 352 13.38 7.02 -1.23
C MET A 352 13.25 6.09 -2.45
N GLY A 353 13.74 6.51 -3.62
CA GLY A 353 13.82 5.68 -4.82
C GLY A 353 14.66 4.42 -4.58
N GLU A 354 15.84 4.56 -3.98
CA GLU A 354 16.70 3.43 -3.60
C GLU A 354 15.99 2.46 -2.68
N ARG A 355 15.27 2.99 -1.69
CA ARG A 355 14.50 2.18 -0.76
C ARG A 355 13.38 1.40 -1.45
N ILE A 356 12.62 2.03 -2.35
CA ILE A 356 11.55 1.37 -3.10
C ILE A 356 12.12 0.30 -4.04
N PHE A 357 13.17 0.62 -4.79
CA PHE A 357 13.86 -0.34 -5.66
C PHE A 357 14.35 -1.56 -4.88
N ASN A 358 15.03 -1.35 -3.75
CA ASN A 358 15.54 -2.44 -2.93
C ASN A 358 14.40 -3.31 -2.37
N ARG A 359 13.27 -2.71 -1.96
CA ARG A 359 12.09 -3.46 -1.50
C ARG A 359 11.44 -4.26 -2.63
N THR A 360 11.49 -3.76 -3.87
CA THR A 360 10.95 -4.44 -5.06
C THR A 360 11.79 -5.65 -5.45
N PHE A 361 13.12 -5.50 -5.52
CA PHE A 361 14.01 -6.54 -6.06
C PHE A 361 14.70 -7.42 -5.01
N PHE A 362 14.72 -7.00 -3.74
CA PHE A 362 15.28 -7.76 -2.62
C PHE A 362 14.31 -7.81 -1.42
N PRO A 363 13.04 -8.22 -1.62
CA PRO A 363 11.99 -8.16 -0.60
C PRO A 363 12.32 -8.98 0.65
N GLU A 364 13.16 -10.02 0.54
CA GLU A 364 13.59 -10.88 1.65
C GLU A 364 14.38 -10.12 2.74
N ARG A 365 14.92 -8.95 2.41
CA ARG A 365 15.66 -8.09 3.35
C ARG A 365 14.74 -7.19 4.18
N PHE A 366 13.45 -7.13 3.84
CA PHE A 366 12.49 -6.22 4.43
C PHE A 366 11.39 -6.98 5.18
N LYS A 367 10.71 -6.28 6.09
CA LYS A 367 9.53 -6.81 6.75
C LYS A 367 8.38 -6.85 5.76
N GLU A 368 7.57 -7.90 5.84
CA GLU A 368 6.34 -7.99 5.07
C GLU A 368 5.36 -6.87 5.48
N ILE A 369 4.60 -6.37 4.50
CA ILE A 369 3.61 -5.31 4.69
C ILE A 369 2.56 -5.73 5.73
N ASP A 370 2.32 -4.86 6.72
CA ASP A 370 1.21 -5.04 7.67
C ASP A 370 -0.11 -4.62 7.01
N LEU A 371 -1.03 -5.58 6.87
CA LEU A 371 -2.33 -5.34 6.26
C LEU A 371 -3.39 -4.79 7.22
N THR A 372 -3.10 -4.76 8.52
CA THR A 372 -4.04 -4.33 9.57
C THR A 372 -4.58 -2.90 9.36
N PRO A 373 -3.79 -1.89 8.94
CA PRO A 373 -4.30 -0.53 8.76
C PRO A 373 -5.41 -0.42 7.71
N TYR A 374 -5.43 -1.35 6.76
CA TYR A 374 -6.29 -1.36 5.57
C TYR A 374 -7.61 -2.11 5.77
N SER A 375 -7.88 -2.67 6.95
CA SER A 375 -9.09 -3.43 7.24
C SER A 375 -9.58 -3.19 8.68
N PRO A 376 -10.90 -3.10 8.93
CA PRO A 376 -11.99 -3.10 7.94
C PRO A 376 -12.21 -1.73 7.29
N ARG A 377 -12.84 -1.71 6.11
CA ARG A 377 -13.18 -0.50 5.33
C ARG A 377 -14.69 -0.31 5.23
N ILE A 378 -15.16 0.94 5.30
CA ILE A 378 -16.60 1.25 5.18
C ILE A 378 -17.14 0.88 3.79
N GLN A 379 -16.35 1.08 2.75
CA GLN A 379 -16.70 0.78 1.36
C GLN A 379 -16.98 -0.72 1.22
N VAL A 380 -16.06 -1.57 1.69
CA VAL A 380 -16.22 -3.04 1.68
C VAL A 380 -17.43 -3.49 2.50
N ARG A 381 -17.59 -2.94 3.71
CA ARG A 381 -18.75 -3.24 4.56
C ARG A 381 -20.07 -2.87 3.89
N PHE A 382 -20.12 -1.74 3.20
CA PHE A 382 -21.31 -1.30 2.49
C PHE A 382 -21.62 -2.21 1.29
N GLN A 383 -20.62 -2.57 0.48
CA GLN A 383 -20.83 -3.52 -0.63
C GLN A 383 -21.32 -4.89 -0.13
N ASN A 384 -20.83 -5.36 1.01
CA ASN A 384 -21.33 -6.60 1.60
C ASN A 384 -22.75 -6.46 2.16
N PHE A 385 -23.10 -5.32 2.74
CA PHE A 385 -24.48 -5.04 3.18
C PHE A 385 -25.48 -5.09 2.03
N LEU A 386 -25.11 -4.52 0.88
CA LEU A 386 -25.96 -4.50 -0.33
C LEU A 386 -26.31 -5.90 -0.86
N LYS A 387 -25.53 -6.93 -0.53
CA LYS A 387 -25.86 -8.33 -0.89
C LYS A 387 -27.06 -8.88 -0.11
N THR A 388 -27.43 -8.24 1.00
CA THR A 388 -28.45 -8.73 1.94
C THR A 388 -29.61 -7.75 2.14
N SER A 389 -29.45 -6.48 1.75
CA SER A 389 -30.47 -5.44 1.92
C SER A 389 -30.40 -4.42 0.80
N ASN A 390 -31.57 -4.09 0.26
CA ASN A 390 -31.74 -2.97 -0.68
C ASN A 390 -32.02 -1.64 0.03
N ASP A 391 -32.41 -1.68 1.31
CA ASP A 391 -32.67 -0.48 2.10
C ASP A 391 -31.35 0.07 2.67
N ILE A 392 -30.72 0.94 1.87
CA ILE A 392 -29.45 1.58 2.22
C ILE A 392 -29.52 2.46 3.48
N SER A 393 -30.72 2.91 3.88
CA SER A 393 -30.88 3.76 5.07
C SER A 393 -30.54 3.01 6.36
N LYS A 394 -30.69 1.69 6.37
CA LYS A 394 -30.36 0.79 7.48
C LYS A 394 -28.86 0.51 7.63
N PHE A 395 -28.01 0.94 6.70
CA PHE A 395 -26.58 0.70 6.80
C PHE A 395 -25.93 1.55 7.90
N ASN A 396 -25.31 0.88 8.88
CA ASN A 396 -24.58 1.54 9.96
C ASN A 396 -23.17 1.98 9.52
N CYS A 397 -23.00 3.28 9.25
CA CYS A 397 -21.73 3.88 8.85
C CYS A 397 -20.62 3.76 9.92
N ASN A 398 -20.99 3.72 11.20
CA ASN A 398 -20.06 3.76 12.35
C ASN A 398 -19.77 2.38 12.96
N GLY A 399 -20.13 1.28 12.30
CA GLY A 399 -20.03 -0.09 12.85
C GLY A 399 -18.65 -0.59 13.32
N PHE A 400 -17.65 0.30 13.43
CA PHE A 400 -16.48 0.11 14.29
C PHE A 400 -16.85 0.02 15.78
N LEU A 401 -17.90 0.71 16.24
CA LEU A 401 -18.23 0.77 17.68
C LEU A 401 -18.84 -0.53 18.22
N LEU A 402 -19.79 -1.15 17.51
CA LEU A 402 -20.47 -2.36 18.01
C LEU A 402 -19.55 -3.58 18.07
N ALA A 403 -18.61 -3.73 17.13
CA ALA A 403 -17.65 -4.84 17.18
C ALA A 403 -16.69 -4.67 18.36
N TYR A 404 -16.26 -3.45 18.69
CA TYR A 404 -15.38 -3.21 19.83
C TYR A 404 -16.11 -3.40 21.16
N PHE A 405 -17.38 -2.99 21.27
CA PHE A 405 -18.20 -3.25 22.46
C PHE A 405 -18.56 -4.73 22.63
N LEU A 406 -18.88 -5.45 21.55
CA LEU A 406 -19.10 -6.90 21.61
C LEU A 406 -17.81 -7.65 21.94
N ILE A 407 -16.67 -7.24 21.38
CA ILE A 407 -15.37 -7.83 21.71
C ILE A 407 -14.99 -7.51 23.17
N LEU A 408 -15.22 -6.30 23.68
CA LEU A 408 -15.00 -6.01 25.10
C LEU A 408 -15.94 -6.80 26.01
N PHE A 409 -17.22 -6.94 25.65
CA PHE A 409 -18.18 -7.72 26.43
C PHE A 409 -17.80 -9.22 26.47
N PHE A 410 -17.33 -9.77 25.35
CA PHE A 410 -16.77 -11.12 25.27
C PHE A 410 -15.39 -11.25 25.93
N ILE A 411 -14.59 -10.18 26.04
CA ILE A 411 -13.32 -10.22 26.78
C ILE A 411 -13.58 -10.16 28.30
N ILE A 412 -14.60 -9.43 28.74
CA ILE A 412 -14.93 -9.28 30.16
C ILE A 412 -15.67 -10.52 30.68
N ASN A 413 -16.57 -11.12 29.90
CA ASN A 413 -17.41 -12.23 30.34
C ASN A 413 -17.20 -13.56 29.58
N GLY A 414 -16.30 -13.62 28.60
CA GLY A 414 -16.05 -14.82 27.82
C GLY A 414 -14.98 -15.70 28.45
N ASP A 415 -15.37 -16.92 28.80
CA ASP A 415 -14.44 -17.97 29.18
C ASP A 415 -13.39 -18.18 28.05
N SER A 416 -12.10 -18.20 28.40
CA SER A 416 -11.03 -18.07 27.41
C SER A 416 -10.85 -19.36 26.61
N LYS A 417 -11.69 -19.59 25.58
CA LYS A 417 -11.62 -20.78 24.74
C LYS A 417 -10.23 -20.93 24.13
N LYS A 418 -9.53 -22.00 24.50
CA LYS A 418 -8.19 -22.30 23.98
C LYS A 418 -8.32 -22.69 22.49
N ILE A 419 -7.48 -22.08 21.65
CA ILE A 419 -7.48 -22.32 20.20
C ILE A 419 -6.37 -23.32 19.88
N PRO A 420 -6.67 -24.41 19.14
CA PRO A 420 -5.64 -25.34 18.69
C PRO A 420 -4.65 -24.65 17.77
N GLN A 421 -3.38 -24.91 17.99
CA GLN A 421 -2.25 -24.37 17.24
C GLN A 421 -1.25 -25.48 16.92
N ILE A 422 -0.62 -25.36 15.76
CA ILE A 422 0.28 -26.38 15.22
C ILE A 422 1.53 -25.75 14.61
N PHE A 423 2.67 -26.40 14.78
CA PHE A 423 3.92 -26.05 14.11
C PHE A 423 4.67 -27.31 13.69
N GLY A 424 5.42 -27.20 12.60
CA GLY A 424 6.28 -28.25 12.10
C GLY A 424 7.72 -27.79 12.03
N VAL A 425 8.65 -28.62 12.51
CA VAL A 425 10.09 -28.38 12.44
C VAL A 425 10.76 -29.52 11.70
N VAL A 426 11.66 -29.18 10.79
CA VAL A 426 12.55 -30.13 10.12
C VAL A 426 13.98 -29.65 10.20
N GLY A 427 14.90 -30.55 10.50
CA GLY A 427 16.31 -30.24 10.65
C GLY A 427 17.20 -31.46 10.57
N ARG A 428 18.52 -31.22 10.55
CA ARG A 428 19.55 -32.27 10.57
C ARG A 428 20.57 -31.99 11.66
N LEU A 429 20.92 -33.01 12.44
CA LEU A 429 21.93 -32.94 13.50
C LEU A 429 23.21 -33.68 13.08
N THR A 430 24.34 -33.03 13.28
CA THR A 430 25.66 -33.64 13.08
C THR A 430 26.59 -33.30 14.25
N CYS A 431 27.45 -34.23 14.64
CA CYS A 431 28.53 -34.05 15.62
C CYS A 431 29.88 -34.19 14.93
N ASP A 432 30.70 -33.14 14.92
CA ASP A 432 31.97 -33.08 14.17
C ASP A 432 31.81 -33.62 12.73
N GLY A 433 30.76 -33.17 12.05
CA GLY A 433 30.42 -33.58 10.68
C GLY A 433 29.68 -34.92 10.55
N LYS A 434 29.72 -35.81 11.56
CA LYS A 434 29.02 -37.11 11.50
C LYS A 434 27.53 -36.98 11.82
N PRO A 435 26.62 -37.56 11.03
CA PRO A 435 25.20 -37.64 11.37
C PRO A 435 24.95 -38.24 12.75
N MET A 436 24.09 -37.60 13.53
CA MET A 436 23.74 -38.11 14.85
C MET A 436 22.44 -38.88 14.77
N ASN A 437 22.51 -40.22 14.77
CA ASN A 437 21.35 -41.09 14.80
C ASN A 437 20.74 -41.18 16.20
N ASP A 438 19.43 -41.40 16.28
CA ASP A 438 18.68 -41.68 17.50
C ASP A 438 18.80 -40.61 18.62
N ILE A 439 18.93 -39.35 18.21
CA ILE A 439 18.96 -38.21 19.14
C ILE A 439 17.54 -37.81 19.49
N LYS A 440 17.23 -37.82 20.78
CA LYS A 440 15.92 -37.45 21.32
C LYS A 440 15.66 -35.96 21.17
N ILE A 441 14.50 -35.62 20.63
CA ILE A 441 14.05 -34.23 20.43
C ILE A 441 12.63 -34.10 20.96
N LYS A 442 12.38 -33.10 21.82
CA LYS A 442 11.07 -32.84 22.43
C LYS A 442 10.60 -31.42 22.15
N ALA A 443 9.34 -31.27 21.75
CA ALA A 443 8.65 -29.98 21.66
C ALA A 443 7.89 -29.73 22.95
N PHE A 444 8.03 -28.53 23.51
CA PHE A 444 7.34 -28.11 24.71
C PHE A 444 6.54 -26.84 24.47
N LYS A 445 5.37 -26.74 25.13
CA LYS A 445 4.67 -25.48 25.37
C LYS A 445 5.28 -24.86 26.62
N ASP A 446 5.73 -23.63 26.48
CA ASP A 446 6.22 -22.82 27.58
C ASP A 446 5.05 -22.34 28.43
N ASN A 447 5.06 -22.69 29.71
CA ASN A 447 4.10 -22.22 30.71
C ASN A 447 4.86 -21.67 31.92
N ASP A 448 4.22 -20.80 32.70
CA ASP A 448 4.87 -20.09 33.80
C ASP A 448 5.35 -21.00 34.95
N HIS A 449 4.76 -22.19 35.12
CA HIS A 449 5.10 -23.13 36.20
C HIS A 449 5.80 -24.41 35.71
N LEU A 450 5.21 -25.11 34.74
CA LEU A 450 5.78 -26.34 34.20
C LEU A 450 5.50 -26.47 32.71
N ASP A 451 6.55 -26.70 31.93
CA ASP A 451 6.44 -26.88 30.48
C ASP A 451 5.62 -28.13 30.15
N THR A 452 4.65 -28.01 29.25
CA THR A 452 3.87 -29.17 28.78
C THR A 452 4.54 -29.79 27.56
N LEU A 453 4.81 -31.09 27.58
CA LEU A 453 5.30 -31.83 26.42
C LEU A 453 4.22 -31.85 25.32
N LEU A 454 4.55 -31.35 24.12
CA LEU A 454 3.65 -31.34 22.97
C LEU A 454 3.87 -32.53 22.05
N ASN A 455 5.13 -32.90 21.82
CA ASN A 455 5.50 -34.08 21.04
C ASN A 455 6.98 -34.43 21.24
N LYS A 456 7.38 -35.65 20.85
CA LYS A 456 8.76 -36.09 20.80
C LYS A 456 9.06 -36.82 19.48
N THR A 457 10.29 -36.73 19.01
CA THR A 457 10.80 -37.46 17.84
C THR A 457 12.27 -37.83 18.06
N TYR A 458 12.84 -38.59 17.13
CA TYR A 458 14.24 -38.96 17.12
C TYR A 458 14.84 -38.68 15.74
N THR A 459 16.14 -38.38 15.70
CA THR A 459 16.84 -38.31 14.42
C THR A 459 16.99 -39.71 13.81
N ASN A 460 16.86 -39.80 12.49
CA ASN A 460 17.14 -41.04 11.76
C ASN A 460 18.65 -41.24 11.53
N LYS A 461 19.02 -42.31 10.81
CA LYS A 461 20.42 -42.65 10.47
C LYS A 461 21.21 -41.53 9.78
N ASN A 462 20.52 -40.60 9.11
CA ASN A 462 21.13 -39.46 8.43
C ASN A 462 21.19 -38.20 9.30
N GLY A 463 20.80 -38.30 10.58
CA GLY A 463 20.71 -37.20 11.53
C GLY A 463 19.49 -36.32 11.32
N VAL A 464 18.56 -36.69 10.44
CA VAL A 464 17.41 -35.86 10.08
C VAL A 464 16.27 -36.13 11.05
N PHE A 465 15.60 -35.07 11.50
CA PHE A 465 14.38 -35.15 12.29
C PHE A 465 13.25 -34.33 11.69
N VAL A 466 12.03 -34.82 11.89
CA VAL A 466 10.78 -34.11 11.60
C VAL A 466 9.94 -34.15 12.87
N LEU A 467 9.55 -32.98 13.37
CA LEU A 467 8.82 -32.83 14.62
C LEU A 467 7.56 -32.01 14.39
N LEU A 468 6.43 -32.53 14.86
CA LEU A 468 5.13 -31.87 14.77
C LEU A 468 4.64 -31.50 16.17
N GLY A 469 4.64 -30.21 16.53
CA GLY A 469 4.10 -29.75 17.80
C GLY A 469 2.64 -29.32 17.64
N LYS A 470 1.75 -29.85 18.49
CA LYS A 470 0.35 -29.43 18.59
C LYS A 470 0.07 -29.01 20.03
N GLY A 471 -0.62 -27.89 20.22
CA GLY A 471 -1.02 -27.42 21.54
C GLY A 471 -2.15 -26.42 21.46
N GLU A 472 -2.77 -26.13 22.59
CA GLU A 472 -3.88 -25.17 22.66
C GLU A 472 -3.51 -23.97 23.54
N SER A 473 -3.85 -22.78 23.07
CA SER A 473 -3.64 -21.54 23.81
C SER A 473 -4.70 -20.51 23.43
N SER A 474 -5.10 -19.69 24.40
CA SER A 474 -5.97 -18.54 24.16
C SER A 474 -5.26 -17.44 23.36
N ARG A 475 -3.94 -17.33 23.52
CA ARG A 475 -3.05 -16.43 22.75
C ARG A 475 -2.17 -17.23 21.77
N CYS A 476 -1.14 -16.62 21.18
CA CYS A 476 -0.14 -17.41 20.45
C CYS A 476 0.56 -18.40 21.38
N LEU A 477 0.63 -19.66 20.98
CA LEU A 477 1.39 -20.71 21.65
C LEU A 477 2.86 -20.26 21.73
N LYS A 478 3.43 -20.22 22.94
CA LYS A 478 4.88 -20.10 23.12
C LYS A 478 5.43 -21.53 23.13
N ALA A 479 6.26 -21.87 22.14
CA ALA A 479 6.79 -23.22 22.01
C ALA A 479 8.30 -23.21 21.82
N LYS A 480 8.96 -24.20 22.43
CA LYS A 480 10.40 -24.43 22.32
C LYS A 480 10.69 -25.90 22.00
N VAL A 481 11.82 -26.15 21.37
CA VAL A 481 12.29 -27.50 21.01
C VAL A 481 13.62 -27.75 21.72
N ASN A 482 13.68 -28.87 22.44
CA ASN A 482 14.83 -29.33 23.18
C ASN A 482 15.44 -30.54 22.45
N ILE A 483 16.74 -30.49 22.18
CA ILE A 483 17.54 -31.57 21.58
C ILE A 483 18.46 -32.13 22.67
N TYR A 484 18.35 -33.44 22.96
CA TYR A 484 19.12 -34.12 24.00
C TYR A 484 20.22 -35.00 23.39
N HIS A 485 21.47 -34.58 23.50
CA HIS A 485 22.59 -35.21 22.80
C HIS A 485 23.82 -35.47 23.67
N LYS A 486 24.77 -36.26 23.15
CA LYS A 486 26.07 -36.55 23.78
C LYS A 486 27.29 -36.10 22.96
N CYS A 487 27.10 -35.19 22.00
CA CYS A 487 28.20 -34.71 21.14
C CYS A 487 29.35 -34.05 21.91
N ALA A 488 29.10 -33.00 22.70
CA ALA A 488 30.16 -32.34 23.49
C ALA A 488 30.56 -33.17 24.72
N LYS A 489 31.85 -33.10 25.14
CA LYS A 489 32.35 -33.79 26.35
C LYS A 489 31.47 -33.47 27.57
N GLY A 490 31.01 -34.52 28.25
CA GLY A 490 30.19 -34.46 29.46
C GLY A 490 30.26 -35.79 30.24
N TRP A 491 29.58 -35.88 31.38
CA TRP A 491 29.50 -37.13 32.16
C TRP A 491 28.75 -38.24 31.39
N ARG A 492 29.26 -39.48 31.49
CA ARG A 492 28.81 -40.65 30.71
C ARG A 492 27.29 -40.93 30.83
N LEU A 493 26.72 -40.60 31.99
CA LEU A 493 25.31 -40.82 32.35
C LEU A 493 24.35 -39.73 31.86
N CYS A 494 24.80 -38.51 31.58
CA CYS A 494 23.89 -37.37 31.32
C CYS A 494 23.89 -36.93 29.85
N TYR A 495 22.82 -36.22 29.46
CA TYR A 495 22.69 -35.59 28.16
C TYR A 495 22.97 -34.08 28.24
N LYS A 496 23.26 -33.49 27.10
CA LYS A 496 23.24 -32.04 26.87
C LYS A 496 21.91 -31.66 26.23
N LYS A 497 21.22 -30.65 26.76
CA LYS A 497 19.95 -30.11 26.26
C LYS A 497 20.19 -28.79 25.53
N TYR A 498 20.12 -28.82 24.21
CA TYR A 498 20.14 -27.63 23.37
C TYR A 498 18.71 -27.20 23.04
N THR A 499 18.35 -25.96 23.38
CA THR A 499 16.99 -25.44 23.24
C THR A 499 16.94 -24.29 22.23
N PHE A 500 15.93 -24.30 21.36
CA PHE A 500 15.59 -23.16 20.51
C PHE A 500 14.08 -22.92 20.48
N TRP A 501 13.71 -21.65 20.32
CA TRP A 501 12.31 -21.22 20.27
C TRP A 501 11.75 -21.29 18.87
N ILE A 502 10.46 -21.63 18.77
CA ILE A 502 9.73 -21.57 17.51
C ILE A 502 9.29 -20.13 17.28
N PRO A 503 9.75 -19.47 16.20
CA PRO A 503 9.29 -18.11 15.91
C PRO A 503 7.79 -18.11 15.65
N LYS A 504 7.08 -17.11 16.18
CA LYS A 504 5.60 -17.01 16.13
C LYS A 504 5.04 -17.18 14.70
N LYS A 505 5.77 -16.73 13.67
CA LYS A 505 5.40 -16.86 12.25
C LYS A 505 5.33 -18.30 11.71
N PHE A 506 5.80 -19.30 12.47
CA PHE A 506 5.72 -20.73 12.12
C PHE A 506 4.68 -21.49 12.95
N ILE A 507 3.94 -20.81 13.82
CA ILE A 507 2.88 -21.38 14.66
C ILE A 507 1.53 -21.00 14.06
N TRP A 508 0.81 -21.99 13.54
CA TRP A 508 -0.42 -21.82 12.80
C TRP A 508 -1.63 -22.08 13.68
N LYS A 509 -2.65 -21.22 13.62
CA LYS A 509 -3.95 -21.48 14.26
C LYS A 509 -4.70 -22.54 13.47
N GLY A 510 -5.33 -23.48 14.18
CA GLY A 510 -6.03 -24.63 13.62
C GLY A 510 -5.19 -25.90 13.58
N LYS A 511 -5.64 -26.88 12.76
CA LYS A 511 -5.06 -28.23 12.69
C LYS A 511 -4.10 -28.44 11.50
N LYS A 512 -3.97 -27.45 10.60
CA LYS A 512 -3.17 -27.54 9.36
C LYS A 512 -1.95 -26.63 9.45
N ILE A 513 -0.77 -27.16 9.10
CA ILE A 513 0.46 -26.36 8.98
C ILE A 513 0.44 -25.60 7.65
N GLY A 514 0.73 -24.31 7.71
CA GLY A 514 1.01 -23.50 6.52
C GLY A 514 2.47 -23.63 6.05
N LYS A 515 3.43 -23.41 6.96
CA LYS A 515 4.87 -23.46 6.67
C LYS A 515 5.64 -24.17 7.77
N TRP A 516 6.58 -25.02 7.35
CA TRP A 516 7.52 -25.71 8.22
C TRP A 516 8.73 -24.82 8.55
N LEU A 517 9.15 -24.82 9.81
CA LEU A 517 10.44 -24.26 10.22
C LEU A 517 11.56 -25.21 9.78
N ARG A 518 12.31 -24.82 8.76
CA ARG A 518 13.54 -25.50 8.36
C ARG A 518 14.69 -24.90 9.16
N VAL A 519 15.16 -25.60 10.21
CA VAL A 519 16.32 -25.16 11.00
C VAL A 519 17.66 -25.43 10.30
N GLY A 520 17.62 -26.08 9.13
CA GLY A 520 18.82 -26.45 8.39
C GLY A 520 19.62 -27.54 9.11
N GLN A 521 20.95 -27.41 9.07
CA GLN A 521 21.87 -28.35 9.72
C GLN A 521 22.47 -27.73 10.98
N ILE A 522 22.19 -28.33 12.14
CA ILE A 522 22.82 -27.97 13.41
C ILE A 522 24.12 -28.76 13.52
N ARG A 523 25.24 -28.08 13.30
CA ARG A 523 26.60 -28.65 13.29
C ARG A 523 27.24 -28.56 14.68
N MET A 524 26.97 -29.53 15.53
CA MET A 524 27.57 -29.63 16.86
C MET A 524 29.03 -30.08 16.77
N SER A 525 29.84 -29.67 17.76
CA SER A 525 31.24 -30.09 17.86
C SER A 525 31.60 -30.60 19.25
N LYS A 526 32.51 -31.58 19.33
CA LYS A 526 33.05 -32.09 20.59
C LYS A 526 33.88 -31.06 21.34
N THR A 527 34.58 -30.19 20.61
CA THR A 527 35.65 -29.32 21.16
C THR A 527 35.28 -27.83 21.16
N ARG A 528 34.26 -27.41 20.41
CA ARG A 528 33.88 -26.00 20.27
C ARG A 528 32.41 -25.78 20.57
N GLY A 529 32.07 -24.74 21.34
CA GLY A 529 30.70 -24.32 21.62
C GLY A 529 30.05 -25.00 22.85
N LYS A 530 29.11 -24.30 23.51
CA LYS A 530 28.44 -24.82 24.73
C LYS A 530 27.36 -25.88 24.45
N TRP A 531 26.83 -25.94 23.23
CA TRP A 531 25.78 -26.86 22.72
C TRP A 531 24.79 -27.34 23.80
N GLY A 532 24.18 -26.41 24.51
CA GLY A 532 23.17 -26.70 25.53
C GLY A 532 23.68 -26.89 26.96
N GLU A 533 22.72 -27.07 27.85
CA GLU A 533 22.92 -27.21 29.29
C GLU A 533 22.90 -28.68 29.72
N ARG A 534 23.43 -28.99 30.91
CA ARG A 534 23.45 -30.36 31.42
C ARG A 534 22.03 -30.78 31.81
N ASP A 535 21.61 -31.98 31.38
CA ASP A 535 20.32 -32.56 31.74
C ASP A 535 20.48 -34.07 31.97
N CYS A 536 20.28 -34.51 33.23
CA CYS A 536 20.43 -35.90 33.64
C CYS A 536 19.08 -36.63 33.81
N PHE A 537 17.94 -35.94 33.69
CA PHE A 537 16.60 -36.43 34.05
C PHE A 537 15.65 -36.53 32.84
N ASN A 538 16.20 -36.61 31.63
CA ASN A 538 15.50 -36.23 30.38
C ASN A 538 14.09 -36.78 30.12
#